data_AF-A0A4Q7UNB8-F1
#
_entry.id   AF-A0A4Q7UNB8-F1
#
_cell.length_a   1.000
_cell.length_b   1.000
_cell.length_c   1.000
_cell.angle_alpha   90.00
_cell.angle_beta   90.00
_cell.angle_gamma   90.00
#
_symmetry.space_group_name_H-M   'P 1'
#
loop_
_entity.id
_entity.type
_entity.pdbx_description
1 polymer ?
#
loop_
_entity_poly.entity_id
_entity_poly.type
_entity_poly.pdbx_seq_one_letter_code
_entity_poly.pdbx_strand_id
1 'polypeptide(L)' 'MAIGRFVVHLPVVAADLPGALRFARAITRALGFLADVDRAETTVSEEDAQCVRHRVFCDHLLDGRRRCPRPADHDGPCG' A
#
# COMPACT_ATOMS: atom_id res chain seq x y z
N MET A 1 12.24 5.78 25.28
CA MET A 1 11.40 6.59 24.38
C MET A 1 10.54 5.63 23.58
N ALA A 2 9.21 5.75 23.60
CA ALA A 2 8.35 4.82 22.86
C ALA A 2 8.40 5.14 21.36
N ILE A 3 8.51 4.12 20.52
CA ILE A 3 8.42 4.27 19.06
C ILE A 3 6.95 4.46 18.70
N GLY A 4 6.63 5.55 17.99
CA GLY A 4 5.28 5.85 17.51
C GLY A 4 5.09 5.43 16.04
N ARG A 5 3.86 5.09 15.65
CA ARG A 5 3.47 4.93 14.24
C ARG A 5 2.85 6.22 13.75
N PHE A 6 3.32 6.71 12.61
CA PHE A 6 2.83 7.93 11.97
C PHE A 6 2.42 7.61 10.53
N VAL A 7 1.53 8.42 9.97
CA VAL A 7 1.06 8.30 8.59
C VAL A 7 1.47 9.55 7.82
N VAL A 8 2.05 9.36 6.64
CA VAL A 8 2.39 10.44 5.72
C VAL A 8 1.37 10.44 4.59
N HIS A 9 0.66 11.54 4.40
CA HIS A 9 -0.25 11.72 3.28
C HIS A 9 0.52 12.34 2.10
N LEU A 10 0.50 11.64 0.96
CA LEU A 10 1.09 12.10 -0.29
C LEU A 10 -0.01 12.11 -1.37
N PRO A 11 -0.65 13.27 -1.61
CA PRO A 11 -1.70 13.38 -2.61
C PRO A 11 -1.18 13.08 -4.01
N VAL A 12 -2.01 12.40 -4.81
CA VAL A 12 -1.76 12.14 -6.23
C VAL A 12 -3.02 12.45 -7.03
N VAL A 13 -2.85 12.99 -8.23
CA VAL A 13 -3.97 13.20 -9.15
C VAL A 13 -4.12 11.97 -10.02
N ALA A 14 -5.29 11.34 -9.98
CA ALA A 14 -5.64 10.20 -10.83
C ALA A 14 -7.09 10.32 -11.29
N ALA A 15 -7.41 9.71 -12.44
CA ALA A 15 -8.78 9.72 -12.97
C ALA A 15 -9.74 8.86 -12.13
N ASP A 16 -9.21 7.86 -11.43
CA ASP A 16 -9.98 6.87 -10.68
C ASP A 16 -9.12 6.17 -9.60
N LEU A 17 -9.78 5.40 -8.75
CA LEU A 17 -9.12 4.59 -7.70
C LEU A 17 -8.08 3.61 -8.27
N PRO A 18 -8.34 2.84 -9.35
CA PRO A 18 -7.31 2.00 -9.99
C PRO A 18 -6.05 2.78 -10.41
N GLY A 19 -6.21 4.00 -10.93
CA GLY A 19 -5.12 4.92 -11.23
C GLY A 19 -4.32 5.32 -9.98
N ALA A 20 -5.01 5.71 -8.91
CA ALA A 20 -4.37 6.03 -7.64
C ALA A 20 -3.63 4.83 -7.03
N LEU A 21 -4.21 3.62 -7.09
CA LEU A 21 -3.56 2.37 -6.65
C LEU A 21 -2.30 2.05 -7.49
N ARG A 22 -2.28 2.37 -8.79
CA ARG A 22 -1.08 2.23 -9.63
C ARG A 22 0.02 3.19 -9.20
N PHE A 23 -0.29 4.46 -8.93
CA PHE A 23 0.68 5.42 -8.39
C PHE A 23 1.24 4.96 -7.05
N ALA A 24 0.37 4.55 -6.12
CA ALA A 24 0.80 4.08 -4.80
C ALA A 24 1.75 2.87 -4.91
N ARG A 25 1.46 1.90 -5.78
CA ARG A 25 2.39 0.78 -6.04
C ARG A 25 3.76 1.25 -6.54
N ALA A 26 3.80 2.20 -7.46
CA ALA A 26 5.05 2.72 -8.01
C ALA A 26 5.86 3.47 -6.94
N ILE A 27 5.21 4.33 -6.16
CA ILE A 27 5.83 5.08 -5.05
C ILE A 27 6.39 4.10 -4.01
N THR A 28 5.59 3.13 -3.56
CA THR A 28 6.02 2.15 -2.56
C THR A 28 7.23 1.32 -3.02
N ARG A 29 7.32 1.01 -4.33
CA ARG A 29 8.49 0.33 -4.90
C ARG A 29 9.71 1.24 -4.93
N ALA A 30 9.55 2.50 -5.33
CA ALA A 30 10.64 3.49 -5.35
C ALA A 30 11.22 3.75 -3.95
N LEU A 31 10.38 3.71 -2.90
CA LEU A 31 10.78 3.88 -1.51
C LEU A 31 11.36 2.61 -0.85
N GLY A 32 11.67 1.57 -1.63
CA GLY A 32 12.16 0.29 -1.12
C GLY A 32 13.47 0.35 -0.29
N PHE A 33 14.20 1.47 -0.36
CA PHE A 33 15.42 1.71 0.41
C PHE A 33 15.17 2.22 1.85
N LEU A 34 13.94 2.61 2.18
CA LEU A 34 13.58 3.07 3.53
C LEU A 34 13.16 1.90 4.41
N ALA A 35 14.04 1.46 5.31
CA ALA A 35 13.82 0.27 6.15
C ALA A 35 12.62 0.41 7.10
N ASP A 36 12.34 1.62 7.60
CA ASP A 36 11.27 1.88 8.58
C ASP A 36 9.89 2.14 7.94
N VAL A 37 9.77 2.04 6.61
CA VAL A 37 8.49 2.18 5.90
C VAL A 37 7.83 0.82 5.72
N ASP A 38 6.70 0.61 6.37
CA ASP A 38 5.87 -0.58 6.15
C ASP A 38 5.08 -0.46 4.83
N ARG A 39 5.74 -0.92 3.77
CA ARG A 39 5.22 -0.91 2.41
C ARG A 39 3.99 -1.80 2.23
N ALA A 40 3.87 -2.87 3.00
CA ALA A 40 2.77 -3.82 2.83
C ALA A 40 1.47 -3.31 3.48
N GLU A 41 1.57 -2.33 4.37
CA GLU A 41 0.44 -1.60 4.94
C GLU A 41 0.02 -0.36 4.13
N THR A 42 0.59 -0.14 2.95
CA THR A 42 0.19 0.99 2.08
C THR A 42 -1.30 0.90 1.72
N THR A 43 -2.01 2.00 1.91
CA THR A 43 -3.42 2.17 1.53
C THR A 43 -3.63 3.46 0.74
N VAL A 44 -4.63 3.47 -0.12
CA VAL A 44 -5.13 4.65 -0.83
C VAL A 44 -6.52 4.99 -0.31
N SER A 45 -6.84 6.27 -0.27
CA SER A 45 -8.18 6.79 0.02
C SER A 45 -8.46 7.94 -0.94
N GLU A 46 -9.72 8.27 -1.15
CA GLU A 46 -10.08 9.58 -1.69
C GLU A 46 -9.71 10.68 -0.67
N GLU A 47 -9.41 11.88 -1.15
CA GLU A 47 -8.91 12.99 -0.32
C GLU A 47 -9.92 13.40 0.76
N ASP A 48 -11.21 13.43 0.41
CA ASP A 48 -12.31 13.77 1.32
C ASP A 48 -12.88 12.56 2.08
N ALA A 49 -12.36 11.35 1.83
CA ALA A 49 -12.84 10.10 2.44
C ALA A 49 -11.70 9.26 3.02
N GLN A 50 -10.78 9.88 3.77
CA GLN A 50 -9.54 9.25 4.26
C GLN A 50 -9.76 8.07 5.22
N CYS A 51 -10.95 7.95 5.82
CA CYS A 51 -11.33 6.79 6.62
C CYS A 51 -11.60 5.54 5.77
N VAL A 52 -11.87 5.70 4.47
CA VAL A 52 -12.08 4.61 3.51
C VAL A 52 -10.73 4.24 2.89
N ARG A 53 -10.15 3.16 3.40
CA ARG A 53 -8.79 2.72 3.03
C ARG A 53 -8.82 1.51 2.10
N HIS A 54 -8.36 1.70 0.88
CA HIS A 54 -8.16 0.65 -0.12
C HIS A 54 -6.72 0.11 -0.03
N ARG A 55 -6.56 -1.20 0.14
CA ARG A 55 -5.23 -1.85 0.18
C ARG A 55 -4.56 -1.74 -1.19
N VAL A 56 -3.25 -1.46 -1.18
CA VAL A 56 -2.44 -1.40 -2.41
C VAL A 56 -1.95 -2.77 -2.84
N PHE A 57 -1.61 -3.61 -1.85
CA PHE A 57 -1.10 -4.97 -2.00
C PHE A 57 -2.05 -5.97 -1.37
N CYS A 58 -1.94 -7.22 -1.82
CA CYS A 58 -2.64 -8.35 -1.22
C CYS A 58 -2.23 -8.53 0.26
N ASP A 59 -3.21 -8.74 1.12
CA ASP A 59 -2.99 -8.88 2.56
C ASP A 59 -2.60 -10.31 2.97
N HIS A 60 -2.61 -11.25 2.03
CA HIS A 60 -2.30 -12.66 2.30
C HIS A 60 -0.85 -12.83 2.76
N LEU A 61 -0.68 -13.55 3.88
CA LEU A 61 0.62 -13.95 4.40
C LEU A 61 1.09 -15.24 3.72
N LEU A 62 2.24 -15.15 3.06
CA LEU A 62 2.98 -16.28 2.50
C LEU A 62 3.85 -16.94 3.58
N ASP A 63 4.38 -18.12 3.23
CA ASP A 63 5.40 -18.79 4.01
C ASP A 63 6.59 -17.86 4.31
N GLY A 64 7.08 -17.92 5.54
CA GLY A 64 8.11 -17.00 6.03
C GLY A 64 7.58 -15.61 6.45
N ARG A 65 6.26 -15.47 6.69
CA ARG A 65 5.61 -14.24 7.21
C ARG A 65 5.75 -13.02 6.30
N ARG A 66 6.03 -13.22 5.01
CA ARG A 66 6.02 -12.15 4.02
C ARG A 66 4.61 -11.99 3.46
N ARG A 67 4.18 -10.77 3.16
CA ARG A 67 2.91 -10.56 2.44
C ARG A 67 3.11 -10.73 0.93
N CYS A 68 2.06 -11.16 0.25
CA CYS A 68 2.08 -11.31 -1.20
C CYS A 68 2.36 -9.94 -1.87
N PRO A 69 3.35 -9.86 -2.80
CA PRO A 69 3.73 -8.59 -3.44
C PRO A 69 2.77 -8.16 -4.56
N ARG A 70 1.74 -8.95 -4.85
CA ARG A 70 0.77 -8.70 -5.92
C ARG A 70 -0.24 -7.62 -5.50
N PRO A 71 -0.91 -6.96 -6.48
CA PRO A 71 -1.99 -6.01 -6.19
C PRO A 71 -3.05 -6.60 -5.25
N ALA A 72 -3.72 -5.76 -4.47
CA ALA A 72 -4.93 -6.18 -3.78
C ALA A 72 -5.94 -6.78 -4.79
N ASP A 73 -6.68 -7.80 -4.35
CA ASP A 73 -7.70 -8.50 -5.14
C ASP A 73 -7.20 -9.05 -6.49
N HIS A 74 -5.93 -9.45 -6.56
CA HIS A 74 -5.38 -10.05 -7.78
C HIS A 74 -6.02 -11.41 -8.09
N ASP A 75 -6.15 -11.73 -9.37
CA ASP A 75 -6.57 -13.06 -9.80
C ASP A 75 -5.49 -14.13 -9.57
N GLY A 76 -5.93 -15.37 -9.38
CA GLY A 76 -5.05 -16.54 -9.20
C GLY A 76 -4.38 -16.61 -7.82
N PRO A 77 -3.60 -17.68 -7.56
CA PRO A 77 -3.02 -17.92 -6.25
C PRO A 77 -1.99 -16.86 -5.84
N CYS A 78 -1.81 -16.71 -4.53
CA CYS A 78 -0.74 -15.90 -3.95
C CYS A 78 0.62 -16.62 -4.11
N GLY A 79 1.69 -15.84 -4.30
CA GLY A 79 3.07 -16.30 -4.42
C GLY A 79 4.05 -15.13 -4.38
#